data_AF-L1KSI7-F1
#
_entry.id   AF-L1KSI7-F1
#
_cell.length_a   1.000
_cell.length_b   1.000
_cell.length_c   1.000
_cell.angle_alpha   90.00
_cell.angle_beta   90.00
_cell.angle_gamma   90.00
#
_symmetry.space_group_name_H-M   'P 1'
#
loop_
_entity.id
_entity.type
_entity.pdbx_description
1 polymer ?
#
loop_
_entity_poly.entity_id
_entity_poly.type
_entity_poly.pdbx_seq_one_letter_code
_entity_poly.pdbx_strand_id
1 'polypeptide(L)'
;MAEGDRQSRRSMPDRSEGFGERLLGLLLDRAHEMPPQLIAPLVAEEVARIGGREVSILLQDYGQELLAPLPGRGLLVGGPEPIADSPAGRAFLNATAVEVPQADGVRIYLPLLDGSDQVGVLAVTMDTVDDDDRRLLGRLAGLVADMIVTKHSYTDQFFQARRREPMSVAAEMQWSLLPPLAMSVPQVAVAGILEPAYSIAGDSFDYALNDTILHAAVFDAMGHGLEAATMATVAVGAYRHARRALVDLSEKYIFMDHAIAQMFGPERFVTAQMMYLDIVAGSLLWVNAGHPPPLLIRDHQVVERLESVTTLPIGFGGQRPKISERQLQRGDRVLFYTDGVIEERNLAGETFGEDRLINCINRMQPPEEGLRGELRRLSHTLKKERGGHTSDDATLFLIEWRGDTTDHLTVPA
;
A
#
# COMPACT_ATOMS: atom_id res chain seq x y z
N MET A 1 -40.60 41.84 43.88
CA MET A 1 -40.98 40.47 43.50
C MET A 1 -41.45 40.59 42.05
N ALA A 2 -40.58 40.40 41.05
CA ALA A 2 -40.12 39.12 40.48
C ALA A 2 -41.34 38.27 40.07
N GLU A 3 -41.56 37.82 38.83
CA GLU A 3 -40.67 37.23 37.81
C GLU A 3 -41.18 37.67 36.42
N GLY A 4 -40.38 37.89 35.36
CA GLY A 4 -39.19 37.17 34.95
C GLY A 4 -39.44 36.31 33.70
N ASP A 5 -40.17 36.82 32.69
CA ASP A 5 -40.43 36.09 31.44
C ASP A 5 -39.22 36.18 30.50
N ARG A 6 -38.16 35.44 30.85
CA ARG A 6 -37.05 35.13 29.94
C ARG A 6 -37.49 34.03 29.00
N GLN A 7 -38.13 34.41 27.90
CA GLN A 7 -38.24 33.54 26.73
C GLN A 7 -36.83 33.21 26.23
N SER A 8 -36.39 32.00 26.56
CA SER A 8 -35.23 31.33 25.97
C SER A 8 -35.48 31.20 24.47
N ARG A 9 -34.96 32.15 23.68
CA ARG A 9 -34.73 31.93 22.25
C ARG A 9 -33.72 30.80 22.14
N ARG A 10 -34.20 29.56 21.99
CA ARG A 10 -33.40 28.49 21.37
C ARG A 10 -33.00 29.02 20.00
N SER A 11 -31.74 29.40 19.81
CA SER A 11 -31.21 29.65 18.47
C SER A 11 -31.44 28.37 17.69
N MET A 12 -32.23 28.42 16.62
CA MET A 12 -32.25 27.30 15.69
C MET A 12 -30.81 27.11 15.20
N PRO A 13 -30.32 25.85 15.15
CA PRO A 13 -29.01 25.60 14.58
C PRO A 13 -28.99 26.16 13.15
N ASP A 14 -27.95 26.93 12.84
CA ASP A 14 -27.73 27.38 11.47
C ASP A 14 -27.54 26.14 10.59
N ARG A 15 -28.38 26.03 9.55
CA ARG A 15 -28.37 24.95 8.56
C ARG A 15 -28.02 25.49 7.17
N SER A 16 -27.52 26.72 7.08
CA SER A 16 -27.06 27.27 5.81
C SER A 16 -25.72 26.63 5.45
N GLU A 17 -25.64 26.05 4.26
CA GLU A 17 -24.40 25.41 3.82
C GLU A 17 -23.31 26.45 3.61
N GLY A 18 -22.09 26.15 4.05
CA GLY A 18 -20.92 26.93 3.68
C GLY A 18 -20.59 26.81 2.18
N PHE A 19 -19.72 27.67 1.65
CA PHE A 19 -19.22 27.50 0.28
C PHE A 19 -18.52 26.15 0.08
N GLY A 20 -17.62 25.79 1.01
CA GLY A 20 -16.92 24.50 0.96
C GLY A 20 -17.85 23.31 1.12
N GLU A 21 -18.91 23.42 1.92
CA GLU A 21 -19.93 22.37 2.07
C GLU A 21 -20.70 22.15 0.76
N ARG A 22 -21.13 23.23 0.09
CA ARG A 22 -21.72 23.13 -1.25
C ARG A 22 -20.77 22.52 -2.27
N LEU A 23 -19.51 22.94 -2.27
CA LEU A 23 -18.50 22.46 -3.22
C LEU A 23 -18.29 20.94 -3.07
N LEU A 24 -18.01 20.50 -1.84
CA LEU A 24 -17.74 19.09 -1.53
C LEU A 24 -19.02 18.24 -1.64
N GLY A 25 -20.17 18.78 -1.24
CA GLY A 25 -21.48 18.14 -1.37
C GLY A 25 -21.83 17.85 -2.83
N LEU A 26 -21.66 18.83 -3.73
CA LEU A 26 -21.89 18.64 -5.16
C LEU A 26 -20.97 17.58 -5.77
N LEU A 27 -19.69 17.55 -5.34
CA LEU A 27 -18.75 16.50 -5.77
C LEU A 27 -19.22 15.13 -5.32
N LEU A 28 -19.59 14.98 -4.05
CA LEU A 28 -20.09 13.73 -3.48
C LEU A 28 -21.37 13.24 -4.16
N ASP A 29 -22.34 14.14 -4.36
CA ASP A 29 -23.60 13.82 -5.03
C ASP A 29 -23.36 13.34 -6.47
N ARG A 30 -22.46 14.02 -7.20
CA ARG A 30 -22.12 13.65 -8.58
C ARG A 30 -21.26 12.39 -8.67
N ALA A 31 -20.37 12.16 -7.70
CA ALA A 31 -19.38 11.08 -7.75
C ALA A 31 -20.00 9.70 -7.94
N HIS A 32 -21.18 9.45 -7.38
CA HIS A 32 -21.88 8.17 -7.44
C HIS A 32 -22.21 7.76 -8.89
N GLU A 33 -22.82 8.65 -9.66
CA GLU A 33 -23.26 8.37 -11.04
C GLU A 33 -22.24 8.79 -12.10
N MET A 34 -21.17 9.48 -11.69
CA MET A 34 -20.20 10.04 -12.62
C MET A 34 -19.36 8.95 -13.33
N PRO A 35 -19.29 8.97 -14.68
CA PRO A 35 -18.33 8.18 -15.44
C PRO A 35 -16.87 8.59 -15.16
N PRO A 36 -15.91 7.67 -15.14
CA PRO A 36 -14.52 7.97 -14.74
C PRO A 36 -13.83 9.07 -15.58
N GLN A 37 -14.16 9.17 -16.87
CA GLN A 37 -13.61 10.20 -17.76
C GLN A 37 -14.03 11.64 -17.39
N LEU A 38 -15.03 11.81 -16.52
CA LEU A 38 -15.47 13.10 -16.04
C LEU A 38 -14.78 13.55 -14.75
N ILE A 39 -13.96 12.71 -14.10
CA ILE A 39 -13.21 13.10 -12.90
C ILE A 39 -12.28 14.29 -13.23
N ALA A 40 -11.46 14.17 -14.27
CA ALA A 40 -10.53 15.22 -14.68
C ALA A 40 -11.19 16.59 -14.92
N PRO A 41 -12.24 16.72 -15.77
CA PRO A 41 -12.89 18.01 -15.98
C PRO A 41 -13.64 18.52 -14.75
N LEU A 42 -14.22 17.63 -13.93
CA LEU A 42 -14.90 18.05 -12.70
C LEU A 42 -13.91 18.63 -11.68
N VAL A 43 -12.78 17.97 -11.46
CA VAL A 43 -11.73 18.48 -10.56
C VAL A 43 -11.18 19.81 -11.06
N ALA A 44 -10.92 19.94 -12.36
CA ALA A 44 -10.49 21.20 -12.94
C ALA A 44 -11.53 22.33 -12.77
N GLU A 45 -12.83 22.03 -12.91
CA GLU A 45 -13.92 22.98 -12.70
C GLU A 45 -14.01 23.44 -11.24
N GLU A 46 -13.99 22.51 -10.27
CA GLU A 46 -14.11 22.87 -8.86
C GLU A 46 -12.87 23.60 -8.33
N VAL A 47 -11.68 23.26 -8.83
CA VAL A 47 -10.46 24.03 -8.54
C VAL A 47 -10.52 25.43 -9.12
N ALA A 48 -11.04 25.60 -10.35
CA ALA A 48 -11.19 26.93 -10.94
C ALA A 48 -12.17 27.82 -10.16
N ARG A 49 -13.22 27.25 -9.55
CA ARG A 49 -14.18 27.98 -8.72
C ARG A 49 -13.58 28.57 -7.44
N ILE A 50 -12.44 28.04 -7.00
CA ILE A 50 -11.68 28.56 -5.85
C ILE A 50 -10.47 29.39 -6.28
N GLY A 51 -10.36 29.73 -7.57
CA GLY A 51 -9.26 30.56 -8.10
C GLY A 51 -8.00 29.78 -8.46
N GLY A 52 -8.04 28.44 -8.43
CA GLY A 52 -6.92 27.60 -8.84
C GLY A 52 -6.84 27.39 -10.35
N ARG A 53 -5.64 27.08 -10.84
CA ARG A 53 -5.35 26.81 -12.25
C ARG A 53 -4.29 25.72 -12.42
N GLU A 54 -4.01 25.35 -13.67
CA GLU A 54 -2.96 24.39 -14.05
C GLU A 54 -3.06 23.04 -13.34
N VAL A 55 -4.27 22.54 -13.14
CA VAL A 55 -4.52 21.36 -12.31
C VAL A 55 -3.88 20.11 -12.93
N SER A 56 -3.12 19.34 -12.14
CA SER A 56 -2.59 18.05 -12.57
C SER A 56 -2.94 16.98 -11.55
N ILE A 57 -3.33 15.80 -12.01
CA ILE A 57 -3.46 14.60 -11.18
C ILE A 57 -2.32 13.67 -11.59
N LEU A 58 -1.42 13.35 -10.68
CA LEU A 58 -0.27 12.49 -10.91
C LEU A 58 -0.47 11.19 -10.13
N LEU A 59 -0.42 10.03 -10.80
CA LEU A 59 -0.62 8.72 -10.20
C LEU A 59 0.70 7.96 -10.09
N GLN A 60 0.88 7.20 -9.01
CA GLN A 60 2.07 6.37 -8.86
C GLN A 60 2.12 5.28 -9.93
N ASP A 61 3.26 5.14 -10.61
CA ASP A 61 3.48 3.99 -11.50
C ASP A 61 3.67 2.67 -10.74
N TYR A 62 3.57 1.54 -11.44
CA TYR A 62 3.70 0.21 -10.82
C TYR A 62 5.11 -0.08 -10.29
N GLY A 63 6.14 0.49 -10.91
CA GLY A 63 7.53 0.39 -10.44
C GLY A 63 7.84 1.25 -9.22
N GLN A 64 6.90 2.11 -8.79
CA GLN A 64 7.10 3.11 -7.74
C GLN A 64 8.30 4.04 -8.00
N GLU A 65 8.63 4.33 -9.25
CA GLU A 65 9.71 5.23 -9.63
C GLU A 65 9.21 6.65 -9.92
N LEU A 66 8.02 6.77 -10.50
CA LEU A 66 7.48 8.01 -11.08
C LEU A 66 6.02 8.27 -10.64
N LEU A 67 5.66 9.54 -10.62
CA LEU A 67 4.29 10.04 -10.60
C LEU A 67 3.90 10.42 -12.04
N ALA A 68 3.03 9.62 -12.65
CA ALA A 68 2.62 9.77 -14.04
C ALA A 68 1.33 10.61 -14.16
N PRO A 69 1.28 11.61 -15.06
CA PRO A 69 0.11 12.47 -15.19
C PRO A 69 -1.09 11.72 -15.79
N LEU A 70 -2.24 11.87 -15.16
CA LEU A 70 -3.52 11.40 -15.67
C LEU A 70 -3.97 12.32 -16.84
N PRO A 71 -4.21 11.77 -18.04
CA PRO A 71 -4.75 12.57 -19.13
C PRO A 71 -6.22 12.94 -18.87
N GLY A 72 -6.61 14.15 -19.24
CA GLY A 72 -8.01 14.56 -19.14
C GLY A 72 -8.23 16.01 -19.52
N ARG A 73 -9.45 16.33 -19.98
CA ARG A 73 -9.83 17.71 -20.30
C ARG A 73 -9.75 18.57 -19.05
N GLY A 74 -9.12 19.73 -19.15
CA GLY A 74 -8.97 20.69 -18.05
C GLY A 74 -7.74 20.44 -17.17
N LEU A 75 -7.08 19.29 -17.31
CA LEU A 75 -5.82 19.04 -16.63
C LEU A 75 -4.62 19.53 -17.45
N LEU A 76 -3.62 20.05 -16.76
CA LEU A 76 -2.28 20.24 -17.27
C LEU A 76 -1.58 18.87 -17.30
N VAL A 77 -1.31 18.38 -18.51
CA VAL A 77 -0.60 17.10 -18.74
C VAL A 77 0.85 17.40 -19.06
N GLY A 78 1.71 17.27 -18.04
CA GLY A 78 3.17 17.40 -18.17
C GLY A 78 3.87 16.07 -18.49
N GLY A 79 5.17 16.01 -18.18
CA GLY A 79 5.91 14.73 -18.11
C GLY A 79 5.75 14.06 -16.74
N PRO A 80 6.08 12.76 -16.61
CA PRO A 80 6.15 12.11 -15.30
C PRO A 80 7.19 12.77 -14.39
N GLU A 81 6.90 12.83 -13.08
CA GLU A 81 7.78 13.40 -12.06
C GLU A 81 8.43 12.29 -11.21
N PRO A 82 9.73 12.34 -10.88
CA PRO A 82 10.37 11.36 -10.02
C PRO A 82 9.79 11.35 -8.59
N ILE A 83 9.49 10.18 -8.03
CA ILE A 83 9.02 10.08 -6.63
C ILE A 83 10.13 10.49 -5.64
N ALA A 84 11.39 10.15 -5.92
CA ALA A 84 12.48 10.40 -4.96
C ALA A 84 12.86 11.88 -4.83
N ASP A 85 12.87 12.63 -5.93
CA ASP A 85 13.54 13.93 -6.01
C ASP A 85 12.66 15.02 -6.68
N SER A 86 11.36 15.03 -6.39
CA SER A 86 10.44 16.10 -6.86
C SER A 86 9.57 16.64 -5.72
N PRO A 87 9.04 17.88 -5.85
CA PRO A 87 8.05 18.40 -4.90
C PRO A 87 6.81 17.51 -4.78
N ALA A 88 6.32 16.95 -5.91
CA ALA A 88 5.23 15.98 -5.91
C ALA A 88 5.62 14.71 -5.15
N GLY A 89 6.83 14.19 -5.39
CA GLY A 89 7.41 13.05 -4.70
C GLY A 89 7.50 13.25 -3.18
N ARG A 90 7.94 14.43 -2.72
CA ARG A 90 7.95 14.77 -1.29
C ARG A 90 6.54 14.79 -0.70
N ALA A 91 5.57 15.39 -1.40
CA ALA A 91 4.18 15.41 -0.93
C ALA A 91 3.61 13.99 -0.82
N PHE A 92 3.93 13.15 -1.80
CA PHE A 92 3.54 11.74 -1.87
C PHE A 92 4.14 10.90 -0.73
N LEU A 93 5.45 10.97 -0.52
CA LEU A 93 6.17 10.15 0.46
C LEU A 93 5.89 10.56 1.90
N ASN A 94 5.73 11.87 2.16
CA ASN A 94 5.49 12.39 3.50
C ASN A 94 4.01 12.43 3.87
N ALA A 95 3.10 12.18 2.91
CA ALA A 95 1.66 12.35 3.08
C ALA A 95 1.26 13.74 3.61
N THR A 96 2.00 14.77 3.20
CA THR A 96 1.76 16.18 3.57
C THR A 96 1.77 17.07 2.35
N ALA A 97 0.99 18.16 2.37
CA ALA A 97 1.02 19.12 1.28
C ALA A 97 2.39 19.82 1.18
N VAL A 98 2.85 20.08 -0.04
CA VAL A 98 4.09 20.82 -0.33
C VAL A 98 3.76 22.04 -1.17
N GLU A 99 4.14 23.22 -0.69
CA GLU A 99 3.96 24.49 -1.39
C GLU A 99 5.29 24.94 -2.02
N VAL A 100 5.25 25.29 -3.31
CA VAL A 100 6.39 25.78 -4.08
C VAL A 100 6.05 27.15 -4.65
N PRO A 101 6.65 28.24 -4.13
CA PRO A 101 6.48 29.57 -4.70
C PRO A 101 6.95 29.63 -6.16
N GLN A 102 6.16 30.28 -7.00
CA GLN A 102 6.42 30.53 -8.41
C GLN A 102 6.33 32.04 -8.70
N ALA A 103 6.73 32.45 -9.91
CA ALA A 103 6.71 33.87 -10.28
C ALA A 103 5.29 34.46 -10.32
N ASP A 104 4.29 33.62 -10.61
CA ASP A 104 2.89 33.97 -10.82
C ASP A 104 1.95 33.36 -9.76
N GLY A 105 2.47 32.82 -8.65
CA GLY A 105 1.64 32.25 -7.59
C GLY A 105 2.37 31.21 -6.74
N VAL A 106 1.62 30.24 -6.21
CA VAL A 106 2.12 29.12 -5.41
C VAL A 106 1.59 27.82 -6.02
N ARG A 107 2.50 26.92 -6.39
CA ARG A 107 2.18 25.55 -6.80
C ARG A 107 2.08 24.67 -5.57
N ILE A 108 0.90 24.12 -5.32
CA ILE A 108 0.61 23.25 -4.17
C ILE A 108 0.51 21.83 -4.66
N TYR A 109 1.22 20.91 -4.02
CA TYR A 109 1.16 19.47 -4.24
C TYR A 109 0.49 18.83 -3.02
N LEU A 110 -0.65 18.18 -3.24
CA LEU A 110 -1.49 17.58 -2.21
C LEU A 110 -1.50 16.05 -2.40
N PRO A 111 -1.16 15.24 -1.40
CA PRO A 111 -1.22 13.79 -1.52
C PRO A 111 -2.67 13.32 -1.73
N LEU A 112 -2.86 12.36 -2.64
CA LEU A 112 -4.12 11.65 -2.85
C LEU A 112 -4.11 10.40 -1.98
N LEU A 113 -4.75 10.48 -0.82
CA LEU A 113 -4.79 9.42 0.20
C LEU A 113 -6.13 8.67 0.12
N ASP A 114 -6.08 7.35 -0.09
CA ASP A 114 -7.20 6.44 0.17
C ASP A 114 -6.92 5.66 1.46
N GLY A 115 -7.55 6.09 2.55
CA GLY A 115 -7.15 5.67 3.89
C GLY A 115 -5.69 6.03 4.19
N SER A 116 -4.82 5.03 4.13
CA SER A 116 -3.36 5.20 4.30
C SER A 116 -2.53 4.91 3.06
N ASP A 117 -3.15 4.44 1.98
CA ASP A 117 -2.45 4.21 0.73
C ASP A 117 -2.35 5.52 -0.05
N GLN A 118 -1.16 5.83 -0.57
CA GLN A 118 -0.95 7.02 -1.38
C GLN A 118 -1.05 6.63 -2.85
N VAL A 119 -2.18 7.01 -3.47
CA VAL A 119 -2.51 6.68 -4.86
C VAL A 119 -1.78 7.62 -5.83
N GLY A 120 -1.51 8.85 -5.38
CA GLY A 120 -0.91 9.88 -6.23
C GLY A 120 -0.83 11.26 -5.55
N VAL A 121 -0.78 12.30 -6.38
CA VAL A 121 -0.69 13.71 -5.99
C VAL A 121 -1.60 14.56 -6.86
N LEU A 122 -2.38 15.44 -6.25
CA LEU A 122 -3.06 16.54 -6.91
C LEU A 122 -2.16 17.78 -6.85
N ALA A 123 -1.89 18.40 -7.99
CA ALA A 123 -1.11 19.63 -8.07
C ALA A 123 -1.96 20.78 -8.64
N VAL A 124 -1.96 21.92 -7.95
CA VAL A 124 -2.76 23.11 -8.30
C VAL A 124 -1.90 24.37 -8.15
N THR A 125 -2.06 25.34 -9.04
CA THR A 125 -1.43 26.66 -8.91
C THR A 125 -2.48 27.66 -8.41
N MET A 126 -2.18 28.39 -7.34
CA MET A 126 -3.02 29.45 -6.75
C MET A 126 -2.27 30.78 -6.77
N ASP A 127 -2.95 31.92 -6.86
CA ASP A 127 -2.28 33.23 -6.80
C ASP A 127 -1.73 33.52 -5.40
N THR A 128 -2.52 33.18 -4.37
CA THR A 128 -2.16 33.20 -2.95
C THR A 128 -2.81 32.01 -2.25
N VAL A 129 -2.29 31.62 -1.08
CA VAL A 129 -2.79 30.46 -0.32
C VAL A 129 -2.97 30.83 1.14
N ASP A 130 -4.23 30.85 1.58
CA ASP A 130 -4.58 30.99 2.99
C ASP A 130 -4.92 29.63 3.65
N ASP A 131 -5.28 29.66 4.92
CA ASP A 131 -5.59 28.44 5.68
C ASP A 131 -6.92 27.79 5.26
N ASP A 132 -7.87 28.54 4.72
CA ASP A 132 -9.12 28.01 4.18
C ASP A 132 -8.85 27.27 2.87
N ASP A 133 -8.02 27.84 1.98
CA ASP A 133 -7.57 27.19 0.76
C ASP A 133 -6.88 25.85 1.06
N ARG A 134 -5.94 25.83 2.01
CA ARG A 134 -5.25 24.61 2.46
C ARG A 134 -6.23 23.53 2.92
N ARG A 135 -7.21 23.91 3.77
CA ARG A 135 -8.23 22.98 4.27
C ARG A 135 -9.11 22.45 3.15
N LEU A 136 -9.56 23.31 2.26
CA LEU A 136 -10.48 22.95 1.18
C LEU A 136 -9.81 22.07 0.14
N LEU A 137 -8.60 22.44 -0.31
CA LEU A 137 -7.79 21.64 -1.23
C LEU A 137 -7.42 20.28 -0.64
N GLY A 138 -7.12 20.22 0.67
CA GLY A 138 -6.87 18.94 1.35
C GLY A 138 -8.09 18.01 1.31
N ARG A 139 -9.29 18.54 1.57
CA ARG A 139 -10.54 17.76 1.47
C ARG A 139 -10.84 17.35 0.02
N LEU A 140 -10.61 18.24 -0.93
CA LEU A 140 -10.76 17.95 -2.35
C LEU A 140 -9.81 16.82 -2.78
N ALA A 141 -8.55 16.87 -2.38
CA ALA A 141 -7.57 15.81 -2.66
C ALA A 141 -8.02 14.45 -2.09
N GLY A 142 -8.57 14.42 -0.88
CA GLY A 142 -9.18 13.20 -0.31
C GLY A 142 -10.32 12.65 -1.19
N LEU A 143 -11.28 13.49 -1.56
CA LEU A 143 -12.39 13.07 -2.43
C LEU A 143 -11.90 12.60 -3.81
N VAL A 144 -10.86 13.24 -4.36
CA VAL A 144 -10.26 12.84 -5.63
C VAL A 144 -9.61 11.46 -5.51
N ALA A 145 -8.92 11.18 -4.40
CA ALA A 145 -8.37 9.86 -4.13
C ALA A 145 -9.47 8.79 -4.06
N ASP A 146 -10.53 9.04 -3.27
CA ASP A 146 -11.67 8.14 -3.13
C ASP A 146 -12.35 7.85 -4.48
N MET A 147 -12.52 8.87 -5.31
CA MET A 147 -13.08 8.73 -6.66
C MET A 147 -12.15 7.90 -7.56
N ILE A 148 -10.85 8.13 -7.54
CA ILE A 148 -9.89 7.38 -8.36
C ILE A 148 -9.89 5.91 -7.96
N VAL A 149 -9.85 5.60 -6.67
CA VAL A 149 -9.87 4.21 -6.17
C VAL A 149 -11.20 3.54 -6.48
N THR A 150 -12.31 4.16 -6.11
CA THR A 150 -13.66 3.59 -6.32
C THR A 150 -13.95 3.38 -7.80
N LYS A 151 -13.45 4.27 -8.68
CA LYS A 151 -13.68 4.19 -10.11
C LYS A 151 -12.66 3.34 -10.87
N HIS A 152 -11.57 2.91 -10.23
CA HIS A 152 -10.50 2.13 -10.86
C HIS A 152 -11.04 0.86 -11.52
N SER A 153 -11.98 0.15 -10.88
CA SER A 153 -12.57 -1.07 -11.42
C SER A 153 -13.47 -0.88 -12.64
N TYR A 154 -13.80 0.36 -13.02
CA TYR A 154 -14.70 0.66 -14.15
C TYR A 154 -13.98 1.31 -15.34
N THR A 155 -12.66 1.53 -15.27
CA THR A 155 -11.89 2.14 -16.37
C THR A 155 -10.45 1.68 -16.41
N ASP A 156 -9.95 1.43 -17.62
CA ASP A 156 -8.52 1.16 -17.83
C ASP A 156 -7.68 2.45 -17.84
N GLN A 157 -8.29 3.64 -17.84
CA GLN A 157 -7.56 4.91 -17.98
C GLN A 157 -6.54 5.13 -16.85
N PHE A 158 -6.88 4.79 -15.61
CA PHE A 158 -5.96 4.94 -14.48
C PHE A 158 -4.84 3.91 -14.56
N PHE A 159 -5.19 2.67 -14.95
CA PHE A 159 -4.21 1.61 -15.19
C PHE A 159 -3.22 2.01 -16.29
N GLN A 160 -3.72 2.49 -17.43
CA GLN A 160 -2.92 2.94 -18.57
C GLN A 160 -2.04 4.15 -18.23
N ALA A 161 -2.55 5.12 -17.44
CA ALA A 161 -1.76 6.28 -17.03
C ALA A 161 -0.56 5.87 -16.14
N ARG A 162 -0.75 4.90 -15.26
CA ARG A 162 0.28 4.37 -14.36
C ARG A 162 1.31 3.48 -15.08
N ARG A 163 0.92 2.81 -16.17
CA ARG A 163 1.78 1.85 -16.87
C ARG A 163 2.89 2.57 -17.66
N ARG A 164 4.15 2.35 -17.26
CA ARG A 164 5.33 2.90 -17.97
C ARG A 164 5.96 1.93 -18.95
N GLU A 165 5.70 0.64 -18.79
CA GLU A 165 6.26 -0.43 -19.60
C GLU A 165 5.20 -1.49 -19.97
N PRO A 166 5.43 -2.31 -20.99
CA PRO A 166 4.58 -3.46 -21.27
C PRO A 166 4.58 -4.46 -20.10
N MET A 167 3.47 -4.52 -19.37
CA MET A 167 3.15 -5.57 -18.40
C MET A 167 2.88 -6.93 -19.05
N SER A 168 3.44 -7.99 -18.48
CA SER A 168 3.16 -9.39 -18.85
C SER A 168 1.78 -9.83 -18.35
N VAL A 169 1.19 -10.88 -18.95
CA VAL A 169 -0.09 -11.43 -18.46
C VAL A 169 0.01 -11.94 -17.02
N ALA A 170 1.16 -12.51 -16.65
CA ALA A 170 1.42 -12.96 -15.29
C ALA A 170 1.40 -11.78 -14.30
N ALA A 171 2.01 -10.66 -14.66
CA ALA A 171 2.02 -9.45 -13.84
C ALA A 171 0.62 -8.82 -13.73
N GLU A 172 -0.15 -8.78 -14.83
CA GLU A 172 -1.56 -8.33 -14.82
C GLU A 172 -2.40 -9.18 -13.84
N MET A 173 -2.18 -10.49 -13.81
CA MET A 173 -2.82 -11.39 -12.84
C MET A 173 -2.39 -11.07 -11.41
N GLN A 174 -1.10 -10.92 -11.14
CA GLN A 174 -0.61 -10.61 -9.78
C GLN A 174 -1.13 -9.27 -9.27
N TRP A 175 -1.04 -8.20 -10.07
CA TRP A 175 -1.56 -6.89 -9.68
C TRP A 175 -3.06 -6.88 -9.40
N SER A 176 -3.82 -7.75 -10.07
CA SER A 176 -5.26 -7.91 -9.82
C SER A 176 -5.57 -8.68 -8.53
N LEU A 177 -4.60 -9.43 -7.97
CA LEU A 177 -4.78 -10.23 -6.76
C LEU A 177 -4.44 -9.47 -5.49
N LEU A 178 -3.47 -8.56 -5.55
CA LEU A 178 -2.89 -7.92 -4.37
C LEU A 178 -3.94 -7.09 -3.60
N PRO A 179 -3.85 -7.06 -2.25
CA PRO A 179 -4.51 -6.03 -1.46
C PRO A 179 -3.86 -4.65 -1.72
N PRO A 180 -4.40 -3.54 -1.18
CA PRO A 180 -3.70 -2.25 -1.20
C PRO A 180 -2.26 -2.40 -0.70
N LEU A 181 -1.30 -1.73 -1.34
CA LEU A 181 0.12 -1.95 -1.06
C LEU A 181 0.55 -1.44 0.33
N ALA A 182 -0.27 -0.59 0.96
CA ALA A 182 -0.05 -0.12 2.32
C ALA A 182 -1.37 0.04 3.07
N MET A 183 -1.30 -0.15 4.39
CA MET A 183 -2.35 0.19 5.34
C MET A 183 -1.68 0.67 6.62
N SER A 184 -2.17 1.74 7.23
CA SER A 184 -1.61 2.29 8.47
C SER A 184 -2.72 2.74 9.41
N VAL A 185 -2.96 1.94 10.44
CA VAL A 185 -3.81 2.32 11.57
C VAL A 185 -2.91 2.67 12.77
N PRO A 186 -3.44 3.27 13.85
CA PRO A 186 -2.61 3.61 15.01
C PRO A 186 -1.80 2.42 15.53
N GLN A 187 -2.38 1.22 15.60
CA GLN A 187 -1.75 0.06 16.24
C GLN A 187 -0.76 -0.69 15.35
N VAL A 188 -0.95 -0.63 14.03
CA VAL A 188 -0.16 -1.43 13.07
C VAL A 188 -0.10 -0.73 11.72
N ALA A 189 1.04 -0.86 11.06
CA ALA A 189 1.18 -0.51 9.65
C ALA A 189 1.77 -1.67 8.85
N VAL A 190 1.39 -1.75 7.58
CA VAL A 190 1.93 -2.69 6.60
C VAL A 190 2.32 -1.95 5.33
N ALA A 191 3.34 -2.45 4.67
CA ALA A 191 3.74 -2.03 3.32
C ALA A 191 4.23 -3.24 2.52
N GLY A 192 3.96 -3.26 1.22
CA GLY A 192 4.43 -4.29 0.32
C GLY A 192 4.98 -3.71 -0.98
N ILE A 193 5.94 -4.41 -1.57
CA ILE A 193 6.50 -4.10 -2.88
C ILE A 193 6.85 -5.39 -3.61
N LEU A 194 6.62 -5.40 -4.92
CA LEU A 194 6.97 -6.49 -5.81
C LEU A 194 7.85 -5.95 -6.92
N GLU A 195 8.91 -6.68 -7.22
CA GLU A 195 9.89 -6.35 -8.25
C GLU A 195 10.27 -7.63 -9.01
N PRO A 196 10.32 -7.64 -10.36
CA PRO A 196 10.02 -6.55 -11.28
C PRO A 196 8.51 -6.32 -11.47
N ALA A 197 8.05 -5.08 -11.25
CA ALA A 197 6.62 -4.74 -11.25
C ALA A 197 5.86 -5.10 -12.55
N TYR A 198 6.52 -5.07 -13.72
CA TYR A 198 5.87 -5.30 -15.01
C TYR A 198 5.96 -6.76 -15.51
N SER A 199 6.76 -7.61 -14.86
CA SER A 199 6.95 -9.00 -15.27
C SER A 199 6.83 -10.03 -14.15
N ILE A 200 6.53 -9.58 -12.92
CA ILE A 200 6.26 -10.42 -11.74
C ILE A 200 5.29 -11.57 -12.09
N ALA A 201 5.51 -12.74 -11.51
CA ALA A 201 4.73 -13.94 -11.84
C ALA A 201 4.31 -14.77 -10.62
N GLY A 202 5.24 -15.39 -9.90
CA GLY A 202 5.00 -16.36 -8.82
C GLY A 202 4.81 -15.72 -7.43
N ASP A 203 5.38 -14.55 -7.22
CA ASP A 203 5.29 -13.86 -5.93
C ASP A 203 3.96 -13.17 -5.69
N SER A 204 3.48 -13.23 -4.45
CA SER A 204 2.30 -12.47 -4.02
C SER A 204 2.30 -12.27 -2.50
N PHE A 205 1.49 -11.34 -2.01
CA PHE A 205 1.16 -11.23 -0.59
C PHE A 205 -0.31 -10.89 -0.40
N ASP A 206 -0.85 -11.22 0.78
CA ASP A 206 -2.20 -10.86 1.16
C ASP A 206 -2.28 -10.50 2.64
N TYR A 207 -3.10 -9.51 2.99
CA TYR A 207 -3.40 -9.20 4.38
C TYR A 207 -4.85 -8.79 4.58
N ALA A 208 -5.32 -8.90 5.81
CA ALA A 208 -6.59 -8.35 6.26
C ALA A 208 -6.51 -8.08 7.76
N LEU A 209 -6.94 -6.89 8.18
CA LEU A 209 -7.16 -6.58 9.58
C LEU A 209 -8.62 -6.86 9.93
N ASN A 210 -8.86 -7.88 10.77
CA ASN A 210 -10.18 -8.24 11.27
C ASN A 210 -10.18 -8.10 12.79
N ASP A 211 -11.00 -7.18 13.32
CA ASP A 211 -11.01 -6.81 14.73
C ASP A 211 -9.60 -6.42 15.23
N THR A 212 -9.01 -7.22 16.11
CA THR A 212 -7.66 -7.02 16.66
C THR A 212 -6.59 -7.89 16.01
N ILE A 213 -6.95 -8.68 14.99
CA ILE A 213 -6.03 -9.63 14.37
C ILE A 213 -5.68 -9.17 12.95
N LEU A 214 -4.41 -8.82 12.76
CA LEU A 214 -3.84 -8.69 11.43
C LEU A 214 -3.47 -10.09 10.92
N HIS A 215 -4.19 -10.56 9.91
CA HIS A 215 -3.80 -11.72 9.13
C HIS A 215 -2.90 -11.27 8.00
N ALA A 216 -1.75 -11.92 7.81
CA ALA A 216 -0.88 -11.65 6.66
C ALA A 216 -0.25 -12.94 6.13
N ALA A 217 0.04 -12.96 4.83
CA ALA A 217 0.79 -14.03 4.21
C ALA A 217 1.61 -13.53 3.02
N VAL A 218 2.76 -14.16 2.81
CA VAL A 218 3.62 -14.00 1.62
C VAL A 218 3.73 -15.36 0.95
N PHE A 219 3.69 -15.37 -0.38
CA PHE A 219 3.68 -16.54 -1.23
C PHE A 219 4.72 -16.38 -2.32
N ASP A 220 5.38 -17.49 -2.67
CA ASP A 220 6.24 -17.61 -3.83
C ASP A 220 5.90 -18.96 -4.49
N ALA A 221 5.36 -18.89 -5.70
CA ALA A 221 4.92 -20.05 -6.45
C ALA A 221 6.00 -20.56 -7.39
N MET A 222 6.31 -21.85 -7.30
CA MET A 222 7.34 -22.49 -8.11
C MET A 222 7.14 -22.25 -9.62
N GLY A 223 8.24 -21.87 -10.29
CA GLY A 223 8.30 -21.74 -11.74
C GLY A 223 8.31 -20.27 -12.15
N HIS A 224 7.86 -19.98 -13.37
CA HIS A 224 7.84 -18.62 -13.89
C HIS A 224 6.67 -18.39 -14.84
N GLY A 225 6.32 -17.12 -15.06
CA GLY A 225 5.29 -16.72 -16.01
C GLY A 225 3.88 -17.19 -15.62
N LEU A 226 3.09 -17.61 -16.61
CA LEU A 226 1.65 -17.82 -16.42
C LEU A 226 1.30 -18.98 -15.47
N GLU A 227 2.11 -20.04 -15.45
CA GLU A 227 1.87 -21.20 -14.57
C GLU A 227 2.05 -20.81 -13.11
N ALA A 228 3.16 -20.13 -12.78
CA ALA A 228 3.43 -19.60 -11.44
C ALA A 228 2.35 -18.60 -11.01
N ALA A 229 1.93 -17.69 -11.90
CA ALA A 229 0.86 -16.74 -11.59
C ALA A 229 -0.49 -17.40 -11.31
N THR A 230 -0.81 -18.47 -12.04
CA THR A 230 -2.05 -19.25 -11.81
C THR A 230 -1.97 -19.99 -10.47
N MET A 231 -0.81 -20.53 -10.11
CA MET A 231 -0.61 -21.22 -8.84
C MET A 231 -0.69 -20.26 -7.65
N ALA A 232 -0.05 -19.09 -7.74
CA ALA A 232 -0.17 -18.03 -6.76
C ALA A 232 -1.63 -17.55 -6.59
N THR A 233 -2.38 -17.41 -7.70
CA THR A 233 -3.83 -17.10 -7.68
C THR A 233 -4.60 -18.08 -6.79
N VAL A 234 -4.32 -19.37 -6.96
CA VAL A 234 -5.00 -20.45 -6.24
C VAL A 234 -4.59 -20.49 -4.78
N ALA A 235 -3.30 -20.28 -4.49
CA ALA A 235 -2.78 -20.18 -3.12
C ALA A 235 -3.43 -19.01 -2.36
N VAL A 236 -3.43 -17.80 -2.95
CA VAL A 236 -4.07 -16.61 -2.37
C VAL A 236 -5.57 -16.83 -2.19
N GLY A 237 -6.24 -17.42 -3.18
CA GLY A 237 -7.66 -17.77 -3.11
C GLY A 237 -7.97 -18.75 -1.96
N ALA A 238 -7.19 -19.81 -1.84
CA ALA A 238 -7.32 -20.81 -0.77
C ALA A 238 -7.03 -20.21 0.61
N TYR A 239 -6.00 -19.37 0.73
CA TYR A 239 -5.69 -18.63 1.96
C TYR A 239 -6.85 -17.72 2.37
N ARG A 240 -7.38 -16.93 1.44
CA ARG A 240 -8.52 -16.02 1.69
C ARG A 240 -9.78 -16.80 2.06
N HIS A 241 -10.03 -17.94 1.42
CA HIS A 241 -11.14 -18.83 1.76
C HIS A 241 -11.00 -19.34 3.19
N ALA A 242 -9.87 -19.94 3.54
CA ALA A 242 -9.61 -20.47 4.87
C ALA A 242 -9.62 -19.36 5.94
N ARG A 243 -9.12 -18.16 5.64
CA ARG A 243 -9.26 -16.99 6.51
C ARG A 243 -10.72 -16.66 6.81
N ARG A 244 -11.59 -16.66 5.79
CA ARG A 244 -13.04 -16.38 5.95
C ARG A 244 -13.82 -17.54 6.58
N ALA A 245 -13.25 -18.75 6.55
CA ALA A 245 -13.75 -19.90 7.31
C ALA A 245 -13.37 -19.84 8.80
N LEU A 246 -12.59 -18.84 9.23
CA LEU A 246 -12.18 -18.61 10.63
C LEU A 246 -11.39 -19.78 11.24
N VAL A 247 -10.64 -20.51 10.41
CA VAL A 247 -9.77 -21.61 10.84
C VAL A 247 -8.38 -21.11 11.29
N ASP A 248 -7.65 -21.94 12.06
CA ASP A 248 -6.32 -21.59 12.57
C ASP A 248 -5.21 -21.63 11.48
N LEU A 249 -3.99 -21.18 11.80
CA LEU A 249 -2.88 -21.16 10.84
C LEU A 249 -2.51 -22.55 10.31
N SER A 250 -2.59 -23.58 11.16
CA SER A 250 -2.25 -24.93 10.74
C SER A 250 -3.31 -25.54 9.82
N GLU A 251 -4.58 -25.24 10.07
CA GLU A 251 -5.69 -25.63 9.20
C GLU A 251 -5.63 -24.88 7.87
N LYS A 252 -5.27 -23.58 7.87
CA LYS A 252 -5.03 -22.83 6.62
C LYS A 252 -3.99 -23.49 5.73
N TYR A 253 -2.85 -23.89 6.31
CA TYR A 253 -1.83 -24.63 5.58
C TYR A 253 -2.42 -25.90 4.94
N ILE A 254 -3.15 -26.72 5.70
CA ILE A 254 -3.73 -27.98 5.19
C ILE A 254 -4.73 -27.71 4.04
N PHE A 255 -5.59 -26.69 4.18
CA PHE A 255 -6.53 -26.31 3.13
C PHE A 255 -5.83 -25.86 1.85
N MET A 256 -4.81 -25.02 1.98
CA MET A 256 -4.02 -24.55 0.85
C MET A 256 -3.26 -25.70 0.19
N ASP A 257 -2.65 -26.57 0.99
CA ASP A 257 -1.89 -27.73 0.52
C ASP A 257 -2.76 -28.65 -0.34
N HIS A 258 -3.96 -28.99 0.15
CA HIS A 258 -4.92 -29.76 -0.61
C HIS A 258 -5.35 -29.06 -1.91
N ALA A 259 -5.58 -27.75 -1.88
CA ALA A 259 -6.00 -26.99 -3.06
C ALA A 259 -4.92 -27.00 -4.15
N ILE A 260 -3.65 -26.79 -3.78
CA ILE A 260 -2.52 -26.80 -4.72
C ILE A 260 -2.28 -28.21 -5.26
N ALA A 261 -2.20 -29.22 -4.38
CA ALA A 261 -1.96 -30.60 -4.78
C ALA A 261 -3.04 -31.14 -5.74
N GLN A 262 -4.32 -30.82 -5.49
CA GLN A 262 -5.43 -31.23 -6.35
C GLN A 262 -5.41 -30.56 -7.72
N MET A 263 -5.00 -29.30 -7.80
CA MET A 263 -5.04 -28.55 -9.06
C MET A 263 -3.80 -28.77 -9.93
N PHE A 264 -2.61 -28.84 -9.34
CA PHE A 264 -1.34 -28.83 -10.07
C PHE A 264 -0.55 -30.14 -9.99
N GLY A 265 -0.99 -31.09 -9.16
CA GLY A 265 -0.31 -32.36 -8.94
C GLY A 265 0.85 -32.27 -7.95
N PRO A 266 1.56 -33.39 -7.70
CA PRO A 266 2.48 -33.54 -6.57
C PRO A 266 3.87 -32.91 -6.77
N GLU A 267 4.20 -32.44 -7.97
CA GLU A 267 5.52 -31.84 -8.29
C GLU A 267 5.50 -30.31 -8.23
N ARG A 268 4.34 -29.71 -7.98
CA ARG A 268 4.13 -28.26 -7.96
C ARG A 268 3.86 -27.80 -6.55
N PHE A 269 4.50 -26.72 -6.14
CA PHE A 269 4.41 -26.22 -4.78
C PHE A 269 4.48 -24.70 -4.72
N VAL A 270 4.02 -24.16 -3.59
CA VAL A 270 4.13 -22.76 -3.21
C VAL A 270 4.85 -22.68 -1.88
N THR A 271 5.96 -21.94 -1.83
CA THR A 271 6.55 -21.57 -0.54
C THR A 271 5.71 -20.46 0.06
N ALA A 272 5.48 -20.48 1.37
CA ALA A 272 4.65 -19.47 2.00
C ALA A 272 4.99 -19.22 3.45
N GLN A 273 4.72 -18.00 3.88
CA GLN A 273 4.68 -17.64 5.29
C GLN A 273 3.31 -17.10 5.63
N MET A 274 2.65 -17.67 6.63
CA MET A 274 1.32 -17.23 7.09
C MET A 274 1.40 -16.83 8.55
N MET A 275 0.80 -15.70 8.91
CA MET A 275 0.89 -15.17 10.27
C MET A 275 -0.39 -14.50 10.74
N TYR A 276 -0.54 -14.47 12.07
CA TYR A 276 -1.48 -13.62 12.80
C TYR A 276 -0.68 -12.71 13.73
N LEU A 277 -1.01 -11.42 13.74
CA LEU A 277 -0.54 -10.49 14.76
C LEU A 277 -1.75 -9.97 15.53
N ASP A 278 -1.80 -10.25 16.83
CA ASP A 278 -2.69 -9.54 17.75
C ASP A 278 -2.13 -8.12 17.95
N ILE A 279 -2.81 -7.13 17.39
CA ILE A 279 -2.34 -5.73 17.39
C ILE A 279 -2.51 -5.04 18.75
N VAL A 280 -3.27 -5.64 19.67
CA VAL A 280 -3.46 -5.13 21.03
C VAL A 280 -2.38 -5.70 21.94
N ALA A 281 -2.14 -7.01 21.87
CA ALA A 281 -1.18 -7.69 22.74
C ALA A 281 0.26 -7.69 22.18
N GLY A 282 0.44 -7.53 20.87
CA GLY A 282 1.72 -7.68 20.20
C GLY A 282 2.18 -9.14 20.07
N SER A 283 1.27 -10.11 20.17
CA SER A 283 1.59 -11.54 19.98
C SER A 283 1.55 -11.89 18.49
N LEU A 284 2.70 -12.29 17.95
CA LEU A 284 2.88 -12.77 16.58
C LEU A 284 2.89 -14.30 16.57
N LEU A 285 1.98 -14.89 15.81
CA LEU A 285 1.92 -16.32 15.52
C LEU A 285 2.20 -16.55 14.04
N TRP A 286 3.02 -17.55 13.68
CA TRP A 286 3.26 -17.85 12.27
C TRP A 286 3.51 -19.34 11.99
N VAL A 287 3.32 -19.70 10.72
CA VAL A 287 3.71 -20.98 10.12
C VAL A 287 4.58 -20.69 8.91
N ASN A 288 5.74 -21.36 8.84
CA ASN A 288 6.64 -21.33 7.68
C ASN A 288 6.49 -22.62 6.86
N ALA A 289 6.01 -22.49 5.63
CA ALA A 289 5.88 -23.55 4.63
C ALA A 289 7.00 -23.43 3.58
N GLY A 290 8.25 -23.64 4.01
CA GLY A 290 9.42 -23.66 3.13
C GLY A 290 9.87 -22.31 2.59
N HIS A 291 9.49 -21.21 3.22
CA HIS A 291 9.85 -19.84 2.85
C HIS A 291 11.05 -19.32 3.65
N PRO A 292 11.79 -18.28 3.19
CA PRO A 292 12.83 -17.64 4.00
C PRO A 292 12.31 -17.17 5.37
N PRO A 293 13.07 -17.33 6.48
CA PRO A 293 12.67 -16.83 7.79
C PRO A 293 12.57 -15.30 7.79
N PRO A 294 11.52 -14.70 8.39
CA PRO A 294 11.37 -13.27 8.40
C PRO A 294 12.34 -12.62 9.38
N LEU A 295 12.75 -11.39 9.08
CA LEU A 295 13.68 -10.62 9.90
C LEU A 295 12.93 -9.75 10.89
N LEU A 296 13.22 -9.94 12.18
CA LEU A 296 12.79 -9.02 13.24
C LEU A 296 13.75 -7.84 13.29
N ILE A 297 13.19 -6.65 13.09
CA ILE A 297 13.90 -5.37 13.11
C ILE A 297 13.43 -4.59 14.34
N ARG A 298 14.39 -4.14 15.15
CA ARG A 298 14.17 -3.29 16.32
C ARG A 298 15.17 -2.15 16.28
N ASP A 299 14.69 -0.93 16.51
CA ASP A 299 15.50 0.29 16.45
C ASP A 299 16.32 0.38 15.14
N HIS A 300 15.67 0.02 14.02
CA HIS A 300 16.27 -0.02 12.68
C HIS A 300 17.47 -0.98 12.54
N GLN A 301 17.59 -1.97 13.42
CA GLN A 301 18.59 -3.03 13.33
C GLN A 301 17.90 -4.39 13.28
N VAL A 302 18.38 -5.27 12.41
CA VAL A 302 17.97 -6.68 12.43
C VAL A 302 18.52 -7.33 13.69
N VAL A 303 17.63 -7.78 14.57
CA VAL A 303 17.99 -8.38 15.87
C VAL A 303 17.85 -9.90 15.87
N GLU A 304 17.00 -10.45 15.00
CA GLU A 304 16.71 -11.89 14.98
C GLU A 304 16.14 -12.33 13.63
N ARG A 305 16.49 -13.56 13.22
CA ARG A 305 15.75 -14.32 12.20
C ARG A 305 14.69 -15.13 12.92
N LEU A 306 13.43 -14.97 12.56
CA LEU A 306 12.32 -15.68 13.19
C LEU A 306 12.21 -17.12 12.66
N GLU A 307 13.22 -17.92 13.01
CA GLU A 307 13.30 -19.34 12.69
C GLU A 307 12.11 -20.10 13.28
N SER A 308 11.63 -21.11 12.55
CA SER A 308 10.51 -21.94 12.98
C SER A 308 10.74 -23.39 12.57
N VAL A 309 9.96 -24.31 13.15
CA VAL A 309 9.99 -25.71 12.73
C VAL A 309 9.50 -25.78 11.29
N THR A 310 10.40 -26.09 10.36
CA THR A 310 10.11 -26.09 8.92
C THR A 310 9.01 -27.09 8.60
N THR A 311 7.95 -26.59 7.97
CA THR A 311 6.93 -27.41 7.31
C THR A 311 7.23 -27.45 5.82
N LEU A 312 6.87 -28.55 5.15
CA LEU A 312 7.03 -28.67 3.70
C LEU A 312 6.28 -27.52 2.98
N PRO A 313 6.78 -27.08 1.80
CA PRO A 313 6.03 -26.20 0.92
C PRO A 313 4.60 -26.70 0.65
N ILE A 314 3.70 -25.76 0.41
CA ILE A 314 2.29 -26.01 0.16
C ILE A 314 2.14 -26.77 -1.17
N GLY A 315 1.48 -27.92 -1.15
CA GLY A 315 1.24 -28.79 -2.32
C GLY A 315 1.94 -30.15 -2.22
N PHE A 316 2.93 -30.29 -1.34
CA PHE A 316 3.65 -31.56 -1.12
C PHE A 316 2.99 -32.49 -0.09
N GLY A 317 1.93 -32.04 0.58
CA GLY A 317 1.37 -32.75 1.72
C GLY A 317 2.29 -32.68 2.95
N GLY A 318 1.84 -33.30 4.03
CA GLY A 318 2.68 -33.42 5.22
C GLY A 318 1.88 -33.56 6.51
N GLN A 319 2.61 -33.42 7.62
CA GLN A 319 2.01 -33.33 8.94
C GLN A 319 1.44 -31.93 9.17
N ARG A 320 0.49 -31.84 10.12
CA ARG A 320 -0.03 -30.55 10.59
C ARG A 320 1.15 -29.68 11.06
N PRO A 321 1.30 -28.45 10.54
CA PRO A 321 2.43 -27.59 10.90
C PRO A 321 2.33 -27.14 12.35
N LYS A 322 3.50 -26.93 12.96
CA LYS A 322 3.61 -26.32 14.30
C LYS A 322 3.58 -24.81 14.17
N ILE A 323 2.68 -24.17 14.93
CA ILE A 323 2.62 -22.71 15.04
C ILE A 323 3.78 -22.25 15.92
N SER A 324 4.55 -21.27 15.43
CA SER A 324 5.57 -20.58 16.19
C SER A 324 5.02 -19.26 16.73
N GLU A 325 5.57 -18.79 17.85
CA GLU A 325 5.08 -17.61 18.56
C GLU A 325 6.23 -16.67 18.95
N ARG A 326 5.97 -15.36 18.89
CA ARG A 326 6.88 -14.32 19.31
C ARG A 326 6.10 -13.15 19.90
N GLN A 327 6.50 -12.72 21.10
CA GLN A 327 6.04 -11.46 21.67
C GLN A 327 6.85 -10.30 21.09
N LEU A 328 6.17 -9.38 20.41
CA LEU A 328 6.77 -8.16 19.88
C LEU A 328 6.87 -7.08 20.97
N GLN A 329 7.83 -6.17 20.77
CA GLN A 329 7.93 -4.90 21.48
C GLN A 329 7.39 -3.79 20.59
N ARG A 330 6.83 -2.75 21.22
CA ARG A 330 6.30 -1.60 20.50
C ARG A 330 7.40 -0.99 19.62
N GLY A 331 7.08 -0.75 18.35
CA GLY A 331 8.03 -0.29 17.33
C GLY A 331 8.76 -1.43 16.61
N ASP A 332 8.61 -2.69 17.03
CA ASP A 332 9.17 -3.83 16.32
C ASP A 332 8.56 -3.93 14.92
N ARG A 333 9.42 -4.27 13.97
CA ARG A 333 9.06 -4.51 12.59
C ARG A 333 9.43 -5.91 12.18
N VAL A 334 8.62 -6.51 11.32
CA VAL A 334 8.87 -7.84 10.78
C VAL A 334 8.89 -7.73 9.28
N LEU A 335 10.06 -8.00 8.68
CA LEU A 335 10.29 -7.99 7.24
C LEU A 335 10.23 -9.41 6.70
N PHE A 336 9.28 -9.63 5.81
CA PHE A 336 9.16 -10.82 4.97
C PHE A 336 9.77 -10.51 3.61
N TYR A 337 10.40 -11.52 3.02
CA TYR A 337 11.04 -11.41 1.72
C TYR A 337 11.05 -12.77 1.01
N THR A 338 11.04 -12.73 -0.32
CA THR A 338 11.18 -13.92 -1.16
C THR A 338 12.65 -14.13 -1.54
N ASP A 339 12.97 -15.32 -2.03
CA ASP A 339 14.33 -15.73 -2.36
C ASP A 339 14.96 -14.86 -3.45
N GLY A 340 14.20 -14.36 -4.43
CA GLY A 340 14.68 -13.42 -5.45
C GLY A 340 15.31 -12.13 -4.89
N VAL A 341 15.04 -11.78 -3.62
CA VAL A 341 15.73 -10.68 -2.93
C VAL A 341 17.21 -11.00 -2.64
N ILE A 342 17.52 -12.27 -2.31
CA ILE A 342 18.82 -12.71 -1.80
C ILE A 342 19.58 -13.63 -2.76
N GLU A 343 18.90 -14.30 -3.69
CA GLU A 343 19.48 -15.28 -4.61
C GLU A 343 19.97 -14.67 -5.93
N GLU A 344 19.67 -13.39 -6.18
CA GLU A 344 20.18 -12.67 -7.36
C GLU A 344 21.70 -12.74 -7.43
N ARG A 345 22.23 -12.99 -8.63
CA ARG A 345 23.66 -13.16 -8.85
C ARG A 345 24.27 -11.94 -9.52
N ASN A 346 25.42 -11.50 -9.01
CA ASN A 346 26.21 -10.48 -9.71
C ASN A 346 26.86 -11.04 -10.99
N LEU A 347 27.53 -10.17 -11.77
CA LEU A 347 28.26 -10.57 -12.98
C LEU A 347 29.39 -11.60 -12.72
N ALA A 348 29.85 -11.73 -11.48
CA ALA A 348 30.85 -12.72 -11.06
C ALA A 348 30.22 -14.06 -10.60
N GLY A 349 28.88 -14.18 -10.62
CA GLY A 349 28.14 -15.36 -10.22
C GLY A 349 27.91 -15.51 -8.72
N GLU A 350 28.34 -14.54 -7.90
CA GLU A 350 28.13 -14.52 -6.46
C GLU A 350 26.70 -14.08 -6.15
N THR A 351 26.02 -14.84 -5.28
CA THR A 351 24.69 -14.49 -4.76
C THR A 351 24.77 -13.24 -3.89
N PHE A 352 23.75 -12.38 -3.97
CA PHE A 352 23.62 -11.20 -3.12
C PHE A 352 23.71 -11.57 -1.64
N GLY A 353 22.93 -12.59 -1.23
CA GLY A 353 22.94 -13.16 0.10
C GLY A 353 22.20 -12.31 1.13
N GLU A 354 21.66 -13.00 2.14
CA GLU A 354 20.88 -12.38 3.20
C GLU A 354 21.69 -11.39 4.05
N ASP A 355 22.99 -11.62 4.24
CA ASP A 355 23.85 -10.70 4.99
C ASP A 355 23.91 -9.31 4.35
N ARG A 356 23.83 -9.21 3.01
CA ARG A 356 23.77 -7.89 2.34
C ARG A 356 22.43 -7.22 2.55
N LEU A 357 21.32 -7.97 2.52
CA LEU A 357 19.99 -7.47 2.88
C LEU A 357 20.01 -6.88 4.30
N ILE A 358 20.51 -7.64 5.28
CA ILE A 358 20.65 -7.21 6.67
C ILE A 358 21.52 -5.96 6.78
N ASN A 359 22.65 -5.91 6.08
CA ASN A 359 23.52 -4.73 6.06
C ASN A 359 22.84 -3.50 5.47
N CYS A 360 22.03 -3.65 4.42
CA CYS A 360 21.24 -2.55 3.86
C CYS A 360 20.21 -2.03 4.86
N ILE A 361 19.50 -2.94 5.55
CA ILE A 361 18.54 -2.58 6.61
C ILE A 361 19.24 -1.79 7.71
N ASN A 362 20.34 -2.33 8.25
CA ASN A 362 21.06 -1.75 9.38
C ASN A 362 21.71 -0.38 9.08
N ARG A 363 21.95 -0.06 7.79
CA ARG A 363 22.55 1.21 7.35
C ARG A 363 21.52 2.29 7.02
N MET A 364 20.25 1.92 6.80
CA MET A 364 19.23 2.91 6.52
C MET A 364 18.94 3.72 7.77
N GLN A 365 18.98 5.04 7.61
CA GLN A 365 18.53 5.94 8.66
C GLN A 365 17.00 5.91 8.73
N PRO A 366 16.41 6.13 9.93
CA PRO A 366 14.97 6.30 10.07
C PRO A 366 14.53 7.42 9.11
N PRO A 367 13.68 7.12 8.10
CA PRO A 367 13.22 8.17 7.21
C PRO A 367 12.20 9.08 7.91
N GLU A 368 12.08 10.33 7.44
CA GLU A 368 10.89 11.16 7.72
C GLU A 368 9.64 10.60 7.01
N GLU A 369 9.86 9.80 5.98
CA GLU A 369 8.85 9.14 5.15
C GLU A 369 8.33 7.90 5.91
N GLY A 370 7.01 7.71 6.01
CA GLY A 370 6.43 6.58 6.75
C GLY A 370 6.85 5.18 6.22
N LEU A 371 6.34 4.11 6.85
CA LEU A 371 6.73 2.71 6.59
C LEU A 371 6.84 2.33 5.10
N ARG A 372 5.92 2.83 4.28
CA ARG A 372 5.90 2.59 2.83
C ARG A 372 7.07 3.25 2.09
N GLY A 373 7.41 4.50 2.44
CA GLY A 373 8.56 5.20 1.88
C GLY A 373 9.87 4.50 2.24
N GLU A 374 9.96 3.99 3.47
CA GLU A 374 11.09 3.16 3.92
C GLU A 374 11.23 1.87 3.10
N LEU A 375 10.16 1.09 2.97
CA LEU A 375 10.19 -0.17 2.22
C LEU A 375 10.54 0.06 0.74
N ARG A 376 9.99 1.12 0.14
CA ARG A 376 10.33 1.54 -1.22
C ARG A 376 11.82 1.87 -1.34
N ARG A 377 12.36 2.66 -0.41
CA ARG A 377 13.79 3.01 -0.39
C ARG A 377 14.66 1.76 -0.26
N LEU A 378 14.29 0.83 0.61
CA LEU A 378 14.97 -0.46 0.76
C LEU A 378 15.00 -1.20 -0.57
N SER A 379 13.85 -1.44 -1.20
CA SER A 379 13.76 -2.16 -2.47
C SER A 379 14.61 -1.51 -3.56
N HIS A 380 14.52 -0.18 -3.73
CA HIS A 380 15.28 0.53 -4.75
C HIS A 380 16.79 0.53 -4.46
N THR A 381 17.17 0.49 -3.18
CA THR A 381 18.58 0.38 -2.76
C THR A 381 19.10 -1.01 -3.09
N LEU A 382 18.34 -2.06 -2.76
CA LEU A 382 18.70 -3.44 -3.10
C LEU A 382 18.78 -3.63 -4.61
N LYS A 383 17.82 -3.11 -5.39
CA LYS A 383 17.87 -3.10 -6.87
C LYS A 383 19.16 -2.48 -7.40
N LYS A 384 19.58 -1.33 -6.84
CA LYS A 384 20.84 -0.67 -7.22
C LYS A 384 22.06 -1.51 -6.85
N GLU A 385 22.11 -2.08 -5.65
CA GLU A 385 23.20 -2.94 -5.18
C GLU A 385 23.30 -4.25 -5.99
N ARG A 386 22.19 -4.74 -6.55
CA ARG A 386 22.13 -5.88 -7.49
C ARG A 386 22.50 -5.50 -8.94
N GLY A 387 22.87 -4.23 -9.21
CA GLY A 387 23.26 -3.77 -10.54
C GLY A 387 22.09 -3.30 -11.42
N GLY A 388 20.96 -2.94 -10.82
CA GLY A 388 19.84 -2.26 -11.48
C GLY A 388 18.81 -3.16 -12.15
N HIS A 389 18.94 -4.48 -12.00
CA HIS A 389 18.03 -5.48 -12.57
C HIS A 389 17.72 -6.55 -11.52
N THR A 390 16.57 -7.20 -11.68
CA THR A 390 16.11 -8.32 -10.86
C THR A 390 15.65 -9.39 -11.85
N SER A 391 16.27 -10.57 -11.81
CA SER A 391 16.06 -11.65 -12.77
C SER A 391 15.00 -12.66 -12.33
N ASP A 392 14.71 -12.68 -11.04
CA ASP A 392 13.62 -13.44 -10.43
C ASP A 392 12.58 -12.51 -9.80
N ASP A 393 11.49 -13.08 -9.33
CA ASP A 393 10.50 -12.35 -8.54
C ASP A 393 11.06 -12.04 -7.14
N ALA A 394 11.04 -10.77 -6.76
CA ALA A 394 11.55 -10.26 -5.51
C ALA A 394 10.49 -9.41 -4.83
N THR A 395 9.96 -9.93 -3.73
CA THR A 395 8.91 -9.28 -2.94
C THR A 395 9.44 -8.96 -1.55
N LEU A 396 9.10 -7.77 -1.06
CA LEU A 396 9.29 -7.40 0.33
C LEU A 396 7.93 -7.04 0.92
N PHE A 397 7.65 -7.53 2.12
CA PHE A 397 6.45 -7.18 2.87
C PHE A 397 6.85 -6.86 4.31
N LEU A 398 6.51 -5.66 4.78
CA LEU A 398 6.95 -5.13 6.06
C LEU A 398 5.74 -4.84 6.94
N ILE A 399 5.77 -5.33 8.17
CA ILE A 399 4.79 -5.03 9.21
C ILE A 399 5.47 -4.26 10.32
N GLU A 400 4.87 -3.19 10.81
CA GLU A 400 5.29 -2.45 12.01
C GLU A 400 4.20 -2.52 13.07
N TRP A 401 4.51 -3.10 14.24
CA TRP A 401 3.61 -3.06 15.37
C TRP A 401 3.88 -1.81 16.23
N ARG A 402 2.90 -0.91 16.29
CA ARG A 402 3.02 0.38 17.01
C ARG A 402 2.39 0.33 18.40
N GLY A 403 1.42 -0.55 18.62
CA GLY A 403 0.76 -0.73 19.92
C GLY A 403 0.13 0.57 20.47
N ASP A 404 -0.29 1.49 19.60
CA ASP A 404 -1.01 2.70 20.02
C ASP A 404 -2.46 2.39 20.41
N THR A 405 -3.13 3.32 21.09
CA THR A 405 -4.56 3.22 21.43
C THR A 405 -5.42 3.96 20.42
N THR A 406 -6.60 3.44 20.10
CA THR A 406 -7.57 4.09 19.18
C THR A 406 -8.51 5.08 19.86
N ASP A 407 -8.35 5.33 21.16
CA ASP A 407 -9.27 6.15 21.96
C ASP A 407 -9.50 7.56 21.38
N HIS A 408 -8.50 8.15 20.71
CA HIS A 408 -8.65 9.47 20.08
C HIS A 408 -9.45 9.49 18.78
N LEU A 409 -9.67 8.35 18.13
CA LEU A 409 -10.45 8.25 16.89
C LEU A 409 -11.96 8.02 17.13
N THR A 410 -12.36 7.66 18.35
CA THR A 410 -13.75 7.34 18.70
C THR A 410 -14.48 8.45 19.47
N VAL A 411 -13.76 9.51 19.83
CA VAL A 411 -14.35 10.69 20.48
C VAL A 411 -14.68 11.73 19.41
N PRO A 412 -15.95 12.12 19.21
CA PRO A 412 -16.28 13.19 18.28
C PRO A 412 -15.67 14.51 18.79
N ALA A 413 -14.95 15.20 17.90
CA ALA A 413 -14.38 16.52 18.14
C ALA A 413 -15.44 17.60 18.35
#